data_AF-A0A956LZ03-F1
#
_entry.id   AF-A0A956LZ03-F1
#
_cell.length_a   1.000
_cell.length_b   1.000
_cell.length_c   1.000
_cell.angle_alpha   90.00
_cell.angle_beta   90.00
_cell.angle_gamma   90.00
#
_symmetry.space_group_name_H-M   'P 1'
#
loop_
_entity.id
_entity.type
_entity.pdbx_description
1 polymer ?
#
loop_
_entity_poly.entity_id
_entity_poly.type
_entity_poly.pdbx_seq_one_letter_code
_entity_poly.pdbx_strand_id
1 'polypeptide(L)'
;LHDTKARTVSMFLQSEFSRVSAKVASEILEAAKVKDRSRPGNVPRDDAERLHRAMGEVKIMAPPTNCISPIGEELLLSALEEEVRGNFHATVTRPPAVYRGNPFQVEVGLAYGGDLPADDLITLYRYANRVPLQYQQSACAITKAVLNVDWKKYHLAQSRGALPTGPMVLVVHIASVWVPFTSESKEAVAHYPEIIKEMRLALMDAGRRLGMHIRRQRRDADEHKKRSYIQKYIPHIGAALQDILKLSDPERETTVETLTDVLERSRDATK
;
A
#
# COMPACT_ATOMS: atom_id res chain seq x y z
N LEU A 1 -19.17 -4.18 -33.73
CA LEU A 1 -19.21 -4.94 -35.00
C LEU A 1 -19.72 -4.11 -36.17
N HIS A 2 -20.69 -3.21 -35.99
CA HIS A 2 -21.21 -2.35 -37.07
C HIS A 2 -20.27 -1.20 -37.48
N ASP A 3 -19.51 -0.64 -36.54
CA ASP A 3 -18.68 0.57 -36.80
C ASP A 3 -17.26 0.27 -37.31
N THR A 4 -16.85 -1.00 -37.33
CA THR A 4 -15.49 -1.38 -37.74
C THR A 4 -15.32 -1.34 -39.26
N LYS A 5 -14.13 -0.98 -39.71
CA LYS A 5 -13.73 -1.05 -41.13
C LYS A 5 -13.14 -2.41 -41.52
N ALA A 6 -12.99 -3.33 -40.56
CA ALA A 6 -12.41 -4.64 -40.80
C ALA A 6 -13.28 -5.50 -41.74
N ARG A 7 -12.62 -6.20 -42.68
CA ARG A 7 -13.31 -7.00 -43.71
C ARG A 7 -13.70 -8.40 -43.25
N THR A 8 -13.01 -8.94 -42.25
CA THR A 8 -13.25 -10.28 -41.68
C THR A 8 -13.29 -10.20 -40.15
N VAL A 9 -13.88 -11.22 -39.50
CA VAL A 9 -13.91 -11.27 -38.04
C VAL A 9 -12.50 -11.43 -37.46
N SER A 10 -11.60 -12.22 -38.07
CA SER A 10 -10.21 -12.29 -37.60
C SER A 10 -9.48 -10.94 -37.69
N MET A 11 -9.68 -10.18 -38.77
CA MET A 11 -9.08 -8.84 -38.90
C MET A 11 -9.67 -7.87 -37.89
N PHE A 12 -10.97 -7.96 -37.59
CA PHE A 12 -11.62 -7.18 -36.54
C PHE A 12 -10.99 -7.46 -35.17
N LEU A 13 -10.81 -8.73 -34.83
CA LEU A 13 -10.20 -9.15 -33.56
C LEU A 13 -8.76 -8.61 -33.41
N GLN A 14 -7.99 -8.59 -34.49
CA GLN A 14 -6.59 -8.14 -34.46
C GLN A 14 -6.42 -6.62 -34.46
N SER A 15 -7.32 -5.89 -35.13
CA SER A 15 -7.18 -4.43 -35.31
C SER A 15 -7.85 -3.60 -34.23
N GLU A 16 -9.00 -4.04 -33.72
CA GLU A 16 -9.80 -3.26 -32.76
C GLU A 16 -9.46 -3.60 -31.29
N PHE A 17 -8.83 -4.76 -31.04
CA PHE A 17 -8.48 -5.19 -29.69
C PHE A 17 -6.98 -5.17 -29.47
N SER A 18 -6.57 -4.65 -28.32
CA SER A 18 -5.18 -4.71 -27.88
C SER A 18 -4.76 -6.14 -27.59
N ARG A 19 -3.50 -6.48 -27.93
CA ARG A 19 -2.85 -7.76 -27.59
C ARG A 19 -3.49 -9.02 -28.20
N VAL A 20 -4.30 -8.87 -29.26
CA VAL A 20 -4.85 -9.99 -30.02
C VAL A 20 -4.02 -10.18 -31.29
N SER A 21 -3.16 -11.20 -31.30
CA SER A 21 -2.40 -11.58 -32.50
C SER A 21 -3.24 -12.49 -33.41
N ALA A 22 -2.80 -12.73 -34.64
CA ALA A 22 -3.45 -13.66 -35.56
C ALA A 22 -3.68 -15.05 -34.93
N LYS A 23 -2.71 -15.54 -34.15
CA LYS A 23 -2.84 -16.82 -33.43
C LYS A 23 -3.98 -16.79 -32.41
N VAL A 24 -4.02 -15.75 -31.57
CA VAL A 24 -5.05 -15.60 -30.54
C VAL A 24 -6.43 -15.40 -31.18
N ALA A 25 -6.51 -14.65 -32.29
CA ALA A 25 -7.74 -14.48 -33.04
C ALA A 25 -8.27 -15.82 -33.58
N SER A 26 -7.40 -16.68 -34.10
CA SER A 26 -7.79 -18.04 -34.53
C SER A 26 -8.29 -18.88 -33.36
N GLU A 27 -7.60 -18.87 -32.21
CA GLU A 27 -8.03 -19.60 -31.01
C GLU A 27 -9.42 -19.14 -30.52
N ILE A 28 -9.69 -17.84 -30.55
CA ILE A 28 -11.02 -17.27 -30.19
C ILE A 28 -12.10 -17.75 -31.19
N LEU A 29 -11.80 -17.74 -32.48
CA LEU A 29 -12.74 -18.17 -33.52
C LEU A 29 -13.06 -19.66 -33.44
N GLU A 30 -12.05 -20.49 -33.17
CA GLU A 30 -12.21 -21.93 -32.96
C GLU A 30 -13.07 -22.22 -31.74
N ALA A 31 -12.80 -21.56 -30.60
CA ALA A 31 -13.59 -21.69 -29.38
C ALA A 31 -15.05 -21.24 -29.58
N ALA A 32 -15.27 -20.14 -30.32
CA ALA A 32 -16.61 -19.62 -30.61
C ALA A 32 -17.36 -20.41 -31.71
N LYS A 33 -16.66 -21.28 -32.44
CA LYS A 33 -17.16 -21.98 -33.64
C LYS A 33 -17.73 -21.01 -34.69
N VAL A 34 -17.05 -19.88 -34.88
CA VAL A 34 -17.43 -18.86 -35.86
C VAL A 34 -16.46 -18.90 -37.03
N LYS A 35 -16.99 -18.86 -38.26
CA LYS A 35 -16.17 -18.89 -39.48
C LYS A 35 -15.47 -17.54 -39.68
N ASP A 36 -14.16 -17.56 -39.86
CA ASP A 36 -13.33 -16.35 -40.03
C ASP A 36 -13.81 -15.41 -41.16
N ARG A 37 -14.24 -15.98 -42.29
CA ARG A 37 -14.60 -15.22 -43.51
C ARG A 37 -15.91 -14.43 -43.42
N SER A 38 -16.65 -14.49 -42.31
CA SER A 38 -17.83 -13.63 -42.14
C SER A 38 -17.43 -12.16 -42.04
N ARG A 39 -18.22 -11.27 -42.62
CA ARG A 39 -18.06 -9.82 -42.40
C ARG A 39 -18.54 -9.47 -40.99
N PRO A 40 -17.80 -8.66 -40.21
CA PRO A 40 -18.18 -8.28 -38.85
C PRO A 40 -19.62 -7.75 -38.73
N GLY A 41 -20.07 -6.91 -39.66
CA GLY A 41 -21.42 -6.33 -39.64
C GLY A 41 -22.57 -7.31 -39.91
N ASN A 42 -22.28 -8.52 -40.40
CA ASN A 42 -23.28 -9.55 -40.73
C ASN A 42 -23.27 -10.72 -39.73
N VAL A 43 -22.51 -10.62 -38.64
CA VAL A 43 -22.45 -11.67 -37.61
C VAL A 43 -23.78 -11.70 -36.86
N PRO A 44 -24.49 -12.85 -36.82
CA PRO A 44 -25.72 -12.99 -36.06
C PRO A 44 -25.49 -12.74 -34.57
N ARG A 45 -26.55 -12.33 -33.85
CA ARG A 45 -26.47 -12.06 -32.40
C ARG A 45 -25.94 -13.25 -31.62
N ASP A 46 -26.42 -14.46 -31.92
CA ASP A 46 -25.98 -15.68 -31.23
C ASP A 46 -24.48 -15.96 -31.43
N ASP A 47 -23.97 -15.66 -32.62
CA ASP A 47 -22.54 -15.79 -32.94
C ASP A 47 -21.71 -14.73 -32.20
N ALA A 48 -22.23 -13.50 -32.09
CA ALA A 48 -21.60 -12.44 -31.31
C ALA A 48 -21.55 -12.78 -29.81
N GLU A 49 -22.60 -13.39 -29.25
CA GLU A 49 -22.62 -13.86 -27.86
C GLU A 49 -21.60 -15.00 -27.63
N ARG A 50 -21.47 -15.93 -28.58
CA ARG A 50 -20.43 -16.98 -28.52
C ARG A 50 -19.01 -16.40 -28.60
N LEU A 51 -18.78 -15.41 -29.48
CA LEU A 51 -17.49 -14.70 -29.55
C LEU A 51 -17.17 -14.00 -28.24
N HIS A 52 -18.14 -13.32 -27.63
CA HIS A 52 -17.95 -12.65 -26.36
C HIS A 52 -17.56 -13.63 -25.24
N ARG A 53 -18.22 -14.80 -25.18
CA ARG A 53 -17.87 -15.85 -24.20
C ARG A 53 -16.47 -16.41 -24.44
N ALA A 54 -16.14 -16.72 -25.71
CA ALA A 54 -14.84 -17.26 -26.08
C ALA A 54 -13.68 -16.31 -25.71
N MET A 55 -13.87 -14.99 -25.84
CA MET A 55 -12.88 -13.99 -25.41
C MET A 55 -12.55 -14.06 -23.91
N GLY A 56 -13.51 -14.47 -23.07
CA GLY A 56 -13.29 -14.63 -21.63
C GLY A 56 -12.57 -15.94 -21.26
N GLU A 57 -12.63 -16.95 -22.14
CA GLU A 57 -12.01 -18.26 -21.92
C GLU A 57 -10.57 -18.32 -22.45
N VAL A 58 -10.30 -17.64 -23.58
CA VAL A 58 -8.97 -17.61 -24.18
C VAL A 58 -8.02 -16.71 -23.37
N LYS A 59 -6.82 -17.21 -23.09
CA LYS A 59 -5.80 -16.48 -22.34
C LYS A 59 -5.13 -15.43 -23.23
N ILE A 60 -5.55 -14.17 -23.08
CA ILE A 60 -4.96 -13.02 -23.77
C ILE A 60 -3.84 -12.41 -22.90
N MET A 61 -2.80 -11.87 -23.54
CA MET A 61 -1.75 -11.11 -22.84
C MET A 61 -2.33 -9.86 -22.19
N ALA A 62 -1.80 -9.48 -21.02
CA ALA A 62 -2.23 -8.28 -20.33
C ALA A 62 -2.16 -7.02 -21.23
N PRO A 63 -3.16 -6.13 -21.15
CA PRO A 63 -3.17 -4.87 -21.89
C PRO A 63 -1.91 -4.04 -21.59
N PRO A 64 -1.50 -3.17 -22.52
CA PRO A 64 -0.38 -2.27 -22.28
C PRO A 64 -0.69 -1.31 -21.12
N THR A 65 0.32 -0.99 -20.32
CA THR A 65 0.21 -0.15 -19.13
C THR A 65 0.66 1.29 -19.37
N ASN A 66 1.04 1.63 -20.60
CA ASN A 66 1.42 3.00 -21.00
C ASN A 66 0.22 3.97 -21.08
N CYS A 67 -1.00 3.49 -20.85
CA CYS A 67 -2.23 4.27 -20.88
C CYS A 67 -2.65 4.82 -19.51
N ILE A 68 -1.90 4.53 -18.44
CA ILE A 68 -2.16 5.06 -17.11
C ILE A 68 -1.10 6.09 -16.71
N SER A 69 -1.52 7.11 -15.96
CA SER A 69 -0.65 8.19 -15.48
C SER A 69 -0.74 8.27 -13.95
N PRO A 70 0.07 7.48 -13.21
CA PRO A 70 0.13 7.55 -11.75
C PRO A 70 0.70 8.90 -11.27
N ILE A 71 0.70 9.13 -9.95
CA ILE A 71 1.36 10.29 -9.35
C ILE A 71 2.88 10.04 -9.28
N GLY A 72 3.29 8.84 -8.87
CA GLY A 72 4.69 8.47 -8.66
C GLY A 72 5.08 8.49 -7.18
N GLU A 73 5.98 7.56 -6.79
CA GLU A 73 6.40 7.37 -5.39
C GLU A 73 7.10 8.62 -4.82
N GLU A 74 7.94 9.28 -5.62
CA GLU A 74 8.71 10.48 -5.24
C GLU A 74 7.80 11.71 -5.06
N LEU A 75 6.95 12.00 -6.04
CA LEU A 75 6.04 13.15 -5.98
C LEU A 75 5.04 13.01 -4.83
N LEU A 76 4.53 11.80 -4.60
CA LEU A 76 3.64 11.54 -3.47
C LEU A 76 4.36 11.71 -2.13
N LEU A 77 5.66 11.37 -2.06
CA LEU A 77 6.44 11.52 -0.84
C LEU A 77 6.68 13.00 -0.53
N SER A 78 7.14 13.77 -1.52
CA SER A 78 7.37 15.21 -1.36
C SER A 78 6.11 15.96 -0.96
N ALA A 79 4.96 15.63 -1.57
CA ALA A 79 3.68 16.22 -1.19
C ALA A 79 3.27 15.90 0.25
N LEU A 80 3.53 14.67 0.71
CA LEU A 80 3.23 14.26 2.09
C LEU A 80 4.16 14.93 3.11
N GLU A 81 5.42 15.13 2.78
CA GLU A 81 6.40 15.82 3.63
C GLU A 81 6.08 17.32 3.77
N GLU A 82 5.60 17.96 2.71
CA GLU A 82 5.22 19.38 2.70
C GLU A 82 3.90 19.63 3.46
N GLU A 83 2.87 18.81 3.21
CA GLU A 83 1.53 19.03 3.74
C GLU A 83 1.32 18.47 5.15
N VAL A 84 2.00 17.36 5.50
CA VAL A 84 1.77 16.64 6.75
C VAL A 84 3.03 16.64 7.62
N ARG A 85 2.94 17.30 8.77
CA ARG A 85 3.97 17.29 9.82
C ARG A 85 4.03 15.96 10.56
N GLY A 86 4.54 14.94 9.89
CA GLY A 86 4.87 13.63 10.45
C GLY A 86 6.34 13.51 10.82
N ASN A 87 6.67 12.57 11.71
CA ASN A 87 8.06 12.19 12.01
C ASN A 87 8.59 11.13 11.04
N PHE A 88 7.69 10.50 10.29
CA PHE A 88 8.02 9.45 9.34
C PHE A 88 7.04 9.46 8.17
N HIS A 89 7.57 9.35 6.96
CA HIS A 89 6.80 9.31 5.73
C HIS A 89 7.24 8.10 4.90
N ALA A 90 6.28 7.46 4.25
CA ALA A 90 6.57 6.34 3.37
C ALA A 90 5.53 6.26 2.25
N THR A 91 5.99 6.11 1.02
CA THR A 91 5.16 5.88 -0.16
C THR A 91 5.47 4.52 -0.76
N VAL A 92 4.52 3.95 -1.50
CA VAL A 92 4.66 2.68 -2.22
C VAL A 92 3.85 2.79 -3.50
N THR A 93 4.52 2.63 -4.64
CA THR A 93 3.86 2.47 -5.94
C THR A 93 3.98 1.03 -6.40
N ARG A 94 2.85 0.32 -6.51
CA ARG A 94 2.83 -1.08 -6.97
C ARG A 94 3.00 -1.16 -8.48
N PRO A 95 3.46 -2.30 -9.04
CA PRO A 95 3.36 -2.54 -10.47
C PRO A 95 1.89 -2.53 -10.93
N PRO A 96 1.60 -2.12 -12.19
CA PRO A 96 0.23 -2.14 -12.70
C PRO A 96 -0.34 -3.56 -12.72
N ALA A 97 -1.61 -3.67 -12.35
CA ALA A 97 -2.42 -4.87 -12.42
C ALA A 97 -3.58 -4.66 -13.41
N VAL A 98 -4.38 -5.69 -13.66
CA VAL A 98 -5.46 -5.65 -14.64
C VAL A 98 -6.73 -6.17 -14.00
N TYR A 99 -7.86 -5.48 -14.22
CA TYR A 99 -9.18 -5.94 -13.84
C TYR A 99 -10.12 -5.81 -15.04
N ARG A 100 -10.85 -6.87 -15.41
CA ARG A 100 -11.76 -6.89 -16.57
C ARG A 100 -11.17 -6.31 -17.87
N GLY A 101 -9.87 -6.52 -18.11
CA GLY A 101 -9.16 -5.97 -19.28
C GLY A 101 -8.71 -4.51 -19.16
N ASN A 102 -8.99 -3.83 -18.04
CA ASN A 102 -8.53 -2.48 -17.76
C ASN A 102 -7.28 -2.50 -16.88
N PRO A 103 -6.15 -1.93 -17.32
CA PRO A 103 -4.99 -1.77 -16.46
C PRO A 103 -5.27 -0.72 -15.38
N PHE A 104 -4.78 -0.99 -14.18
CA PHE A 104 -4.83 -0.07 -13.06
C PHE A 104 -3.56 -0.16 -12.22
N GLN A 105 -3.25 0.89 -11.49
CA GLN A 105 -2.11 0.94 -10.58
C GLN A 105 -2.55 1.55 -9.26
N VAL A 106 -1.97 1.03 -8.16
CA VAL A 106 -2.28 1.50 -6.82
C VAL A 106 -1.03 2.11 -6.21
N GLU A 107 -1.22 3.28 -5.60
CA GLU A 107 -0.20 4.00 -4.86
C GLU A 107 -0.72 4.26 -3.45
N VAL A 108 0.15 4.06 -2.48
CA VAL A 108 -0.15 4.28 -1.07
C VAL A 108 0.91 5.21 -0.50
N GLY A 109 0.47 6.21 0.26
CA GLY A 109 1.35 7.06 1.03
C GLY A 109 0.89 7.09 2.48
N LEU A 110 1.82 7.10 3.43
CA LEU A 110 1.50 7.29 4.84
C LEU A 110 2.47 8.28 5.48
N ALA A 111 1.96 9.01 6.45
CA ALA A 111 2.71 9.87 7.34
C ALA A 111 2.34 9.50 8.79
N TYR A 112 3.34 9.41 9.67
CA TYR A 112 3.17 8.95 11.05
C TYR A 112 3.89 9.84 12.06
N GLY A 113 3.27 10.06 13.22
CA GLY A 113 3.80 10.84 14.34
C GLY A 113 3.69 12.34 14.14
N GLY A 114 4.59 13.10 14.77
CA GLY A 114 4.58 14.56 14.75
C GLY A 114 3.39 15.14 15.51
N ASP A 115 2.72 16.12 14.91
CA ASP A 115 1.57 16.83 15.51
C ASP A 115 0.23 16.09 15.33
N LEU A 116 0.26 14.86 14.79
CA LEU A 116 -0.94 14.08 14.53
C LEU A 116 -1.56 13.51 15.83
N PRO A 117 -2.89 13.49 15.97
CA PRO A 117 -3.55 12.98 17.16
C PRO A 117 -3.37 11.46 17.30
N ALA A 118 -2.92 11.02 18.47
CA ALA A 118 -2.62 9.61 18.72
C ALA A 118 -3.84 8.75 19.08
N ASP A 119 -4.87 9.36 19.67
CA ASP A 119 -6.05 8.67 20.20
C ASP A 119 -7.23 8.62 19.21
N ASP A 120 -7.13 9.34 18.09
CA ASP A 120 -8.15 9.41 17.06
C ASP A 120 -7.99 8.33 15.98
N LEU A 121 -9.08 8.09 15.25
CA LEU A 121 -9.02 7.29 14.03
C LEU A 121 -8.14 7.98 13.00
N ILE A 122 -7.39 7.18 12.24
CA ILE A 122 -6.52 7.71 11.19
C ILE A 122 -7.31 8.48 10.14
N THR A 123 -6.69 9.53 9.60
CA THR A 123 -7.25 10.27 8.46
C THR A 123 -6.94 9.52 7.18
N LEU A 124 -7.98 9.05 6.47
CA LEU A 124 -7.87 8.33 5.20
C LEU A 124 -8.25 9.24 4.02
N TYR A 125 -7.27 9.60 3.21
CA TYR A 125 -7.48 10.26 1.92
C TYR A 125 -7.56 9.23 0.79
N ARG A 126 -8.62 9.34 0.00
CA ARG A 126 -8.91 8.43 -1.11
C ARG A 126 -8.82 9.20 -2.41
N TYR A 127 -8.08 8.69 -3.37
CA TYR A 127 -7.95 9.30 -4.70
C TYR A 127 -8.23 8.30 -5.80
N ALA A 128 -8.88 8.77 -6.85
CA ALA A 128 -9.05 8.04 -8.10
C ALA A 128 -8.68 8.95 -9.27
N ASN A 129 -7.72 8.55 -10.10
CA ASN A 129 -7.21 9.35 -11.22
C ASN A 129 -6.88 10.81 -10.83
N ARG A 130 -6.14 10.98 -9.72
CA ARG A 130 -5.76 12.29 -9.12
C ARG A 130 -6.93 13.14 -8.62
N VAL A 131 -8.15 12.61 -8.57
CA VAL A 131 -9.33 13.29 -8.00
C VAL A 131 -9.59 12.77 -6.57
N PRO A 132 -9.71 13.65 -5.56
CA PRO A 132 -10.04 13.25 -4.20
C PRO A 132 -11.50 12.77 -4.11
N LEU A 133 -11.71 11.67 -3.41
CA LEU A 133 -13.04 11.12 -3.12
C LEU A 133 -13.42 11.47 -1.68
N GLN A 134 -14.36 12.41 -1.51
CA GLN A 134 -14.72 12.95 -0.20
C GLN A 134 -15.86 12.19 0.45
N TYR A 135 -16.88 11.76 -0.33
CA TYR A 135 -18.10 11.18 0.22
C TYR A 135 -18.12 9.65 0.13
N GLN A 136 -19.09 9.02 0.83
CA GLN A 136 -19.36 7.57 0.76
C GLN A 136 -18.16 6.68 1.10
N GLN A 137 -17.40 7.03 2.13
CA GLN A 137 -16.22 6.27 2.56
C GLN A 137 -16.55 4.80 2.88
N SER A 138 -17.68 4.52 3.54
CA SER A 138 -18.08 3.15 3.90
C SER A 138 -18.32 2.23 2.69
N ALA A 139 -18.77 2.78 1.56
CA ALA A 139 -19.04 2.03 0.33
C ALA A 139 -17.80 1.85 -0.55
N CYS A 140 -16.66 2.45 -0.18
CA CYS A 140 -15.48 2.47 -1.02
C CYS A 140 -14.59 1.23 -0.85
N ALA A 141 -14.14 0.65 -1.96
CA ALA A 141 -13.18 -0.44 -1.97
C ALA A 141 -11.86 -0.11 -1.27
N ILE A 142 -11.42 1.16 -1.33
CA ILE A 142 -10.21 1.63 -0.63
C ILE A 142 -10.40 1.45 0.88
N THR A 143 -11.49 1.96 1.44
CA THR A 143 -11.78 1.84 2.87
C THR A 143 -11.91 0.40 3.29
N LYS A 144 -12.61 -0.43 2.49
CA LYS A 144 -12.69 -1.88 2.72
C LYS A 144 -11.31 -2.54 2.71
N ALA A 145 -10.40 -2.15 1.81
CA ALA A 145 -9.04 -2.66 1.76
C ALA A 145 -8.25 -2.27 3.02
N VAL A 146 -8.36 -1.02 3.47
CA VAL A 146 -7.73 -0.53 4.72
C VAL A 146 -8.25 -1.28 5.94
N LEU A 147 -9.56 -1.49 6.04
CA LEU A 147 -10.17 -2.23 7.15
C LEU A 147 -9.71 -3.69 7.21
N ASN A 148 -9.44 -4.31 6.06
CA ASN A 148 -9.05 -5.72 5.94
C ASN A 148 -7.54 -5.96 6.20
N VAL A 149 -6.74 -4.92 6.42
CA VAL A 149 -5.34 -5.05 6.81
C VAL A 149 -5.26 -5.21 8.32
N ASP A 150 -4.43 -6.13 8.79
CA ASP A 150 -4.18 -6.37 10.21
C ASP A 150 -3.15 -5.37 10.75
N TRP A 151 -3.61 -4.16 11.06
CA TRP A 151 -2.75 -3.04 11.48
C TRP A 151 -2.07 -3.26 12.84
N LYS A 152 -2.60 -4.18 13.66
CA LYS A 152 -1.97 -4.56 14.94
C LYS A 152 -0.58 -5.15 14.75
N LYS A 153 -0.33 -5.84 13.63
CA LYS A 153 1.01 -6.34 13.25
C LYS A 153 2.02 -5.22 12.99
N TYR A 154 1.51 -4.03 12.67
CA TYR A 154 2.29 -2.83 12.43
C TYR A 154 2.22 -1.84 13.60
N HIS A 155 1.83 -2.31 14.79
CA HIS A 155 1.76 -1.55 16.06
C HIS A 155 0.74 -0.42 16.09
N LEU A 156 -0.30 -0.49 15.25
CA LEU A 156 -1.45 0.40 15.35
C LEU A 156 -2.63 -0.32 16.00
N ALA A 157 -3.33 0.36 16.91
CA ALA A 157 -4.54 -0.17 17.51
C ALA A 157 -5.66 -0.21 16.46
N GLN A 158 -6.55 -1.20 16.54
CA GLN A 158 -7.70 -1.27 15.63
C GLN A 158 -8.86 -2.01 16.29
N SER A 159 -10.00 -1.33 16.37
CA SER A 159 -11.29 -1.89 16.77
C SER A 159 -11.99 -2.57 15.60
N ARG A 160 -12.84 -3.56 15.89
CA ARG A 160 -13.51 -4.35 14.85
C ARG A 160 -14.42 -3.45 13.99
N GLY A 161 -14.18 -3.44 12.67
CA GLY A 161 -14.99 -2.66 11.73
C GLY A 161 -14.66 -1.16 11.65
N ALA A 162 -13.64 -0.70 12.39
CA ALA A 162 -13.15 0.67 12.35
C ALA A 162 -11.77 0.75 11.68
N LEU A 163 -11.44 1.95 11.20
CA LEU A 163 -10.07 2.29 10.81
C LEU A 163 -9.13 2.11 12.02
N PRO A 164 -7.81 1.91 11.79
CA PRO A 164 -6.88 1.91 12.90
C PRO A 164 -6.88 3.26 13.62
N THR A 165 -6.47 3.23 14.88
CA THR A 165 -6.28 4.39 15.76
C THR A 165 -4.78 4.62 15.90
N GLY A 166 -4.37 5.89 15.79
CA GLY A 166 -2.98 6.28 15.92
C GLY A 166 -2.66 7.57 15.18
N PRO A 167 -1.48 8.16 15.43
CA PRO A 167 -1.04 9.42 14.82
C PRO A 167 -0.60 9.16 13.38
N MET A 168 -1.54 8.83 12.48
CA MET A 168 -1.25 8.48 11.09
C MET A 168 -2.24 9.10 10.12
N VAL A 169 -1.70 9.62 9.02
CA VAL A 169 -2.43 9.97 7.80
C VAL A 169 -2.14 8.93 6.74
N LEU A 170 -3.17 8.46 6.03
CA LEU A 170 -3.06 7.46 4.99
C LEU A 170 -3.68 7.96 3.70
N VAL A 171 -2.92 7.95 2.61
CA VAL A 171 -3.35 8.27 1.25
C VAL A 171 -3.38 6.99 0.44
N VAL A 172 -4.47 6.74 -0.27
CA VAL A 172 -4.56 5.63 -1.23
C VAL A 172 -5.10 6.15 -2.55
N HIS A 173 -4.32 5.95 -3.61
CA HIS A 173 -4.63 6.37 -4.96
C HIS A 173 -4.78 5.16 -5.88
N ILE A 174 -5.83 5.16 -6.70
CA ILE A 174 -5.99 4.25 -7.84
C ILE A 174 -5.96 5.04 -9.15
N ALA A 175 -5.06 4.65 -10.05
CA ALA A 175 -4.98 5.16 -11.42
C ALA A 175 -5.47 4.09 -12.40
N SER A 176 -6.42 4.41 -13.27
CA SER A 176 -6.89 3.51 -14.33
C SER A 176 -7.57 4.29 -15.47
N VAL A 177 -7.58 3.71 -16.68
CA VAL A 177 -8.32 4.27 -17.84
C VAL A 177 -9.81 4.35 -17.53
N TRP A 178 -10.33 3.36 -16.83
CA TRP A 178 -11.69 3.32 -16.34
C TRP A 178 -11.62 2.95 -14.87
N VAL A 179 -12.11 3.80 -13.98
CA VAL A 179 -12.21 3.47 -12.55
C VAL A 179 -13.63 2.96 -12.29
N PRO A 180 -13.81 1.80 -11.65
CA PRO A 180 -15.13 1.25 -11.46
C PRO A 180 -15.78 1.95 -10.26
N PHE A 181 -16.74 2.83 -10.50
CA PHE A 181 -17.50 3.50 -9.45
C PHE A 181 -18.77 2.72 -9.09
N THR A 182 -19.24 2.89 -7.86
CA THR A 182 -20.49 2.29 -7.35
C THR A 182 -21.75 3.01 -7.83
N SER A 183 -21.65 4.30 -8.16
CA SER A 183 -22.74 5.18 -8.61
C SER A 183 -22.24 6.17 -9.68
N GLU A 184 -23.16 6.82 -10.41
CA GLU A 184 -22.79 7.84 -11.39
C GLU A 184 -22.11 9.07 -10.77
N SER A 185 -22.29 9.30 -9.46
CA SER A 185 -21.67 10.40 -8.71
C SER A 185 -20.16 10.23 -8.55
N LYS A 186 -19.60 9.04 -8.81
CA LYS A 186 -18.15 8.75 -8.75
C LYS A 186 -17.48 8.99 -7.39
N GLU A 187 -18.21 8.83 -6.30
CA GLU A 187 -17.70 9.06 -4.93
C GLU A 187 -16.99 7.85 -4.29
N ALA A 188 -17.26 6.64 -4.79
CA ALA A 188 -16.73 5.41 -4.22
C ALA A 188 -16.40 4.38 -5.28
N VAL A 189 -15.16 3.85 -5.21
CA VAL A 189 -14.68 2.73 -6.01
C VAL A 189 -15.38 1.43 -5.61
N ALA A 190 -15.83 0.66 -6.59
CA ALA A 190 -16.54 -0.60 -6.43
C ALA A 190 -15.64 -1.77 -6.00
N HIS A 191 -16.25 -2.79 -5.37
CA HIS A 191 -15.56 -3.90 -4.72
C HIS A 191 -15.17 -5.04 -5.68
N TYR A 192 -14.19 -4.81 -6.54
CA TYR A 192 -13.61 -5.90 -7.35
C TYR A 192 -12.50 -6.63 -6.57
N PRO A 193 -12.50 -7.98 -6.52
CA PRO A 193 -11.49 -8.76 -5.78
C PRO A 193 -10.05 -8.44 -6.18
N GLU A 194 -9.79 -8.22 -7.48
CA GLU A 194 -8.48 -7.90 -8.02
C GLU A 194 -7.98 -6.55 -7.50
N ILE A 195 -8.86 -5.55 -7.47
CA ILE A 195 -8.55 -4.20 -6.98
C ILE A 195 -8.31 -4.24 -5.46
N ILE A 196 -9.19 -4.88 -4.70
CA ILE A 196 -9.07 -4.98 -3.24
C ILE A 196 -7.78 -5.73 -2.87
N LYS A 197 -7.46 -6.81 -3.58
CA LYS A 197 -6.24 -7.58 -3.36
C LYS A 197 -5.00 -6.69 -3.55
N GLU A 198 -4.95 -5.93 -4.64
CA GLU A 198 -3.77 -5.10 -4.94
C GLU A 198 -3.65 -3.91 -3.98
N MET A 199 -4.77 -3.27 -3.60
CA MET A 199 -4.79 -2.27 -2.55
C MET A 199 -4.28 -2.81 -1.22
N ARG A 200 -4.73 -4.02 -0.83
CA ARG A 200 -4.29 -4.66 0.40
C ARG A 200 -2.79 -4.94 0.40
N LEU A 201 -2.23 -5.40 -0.73
CA LEU A 201 -0.80 -5.64 -0.87
C LEU A 201 0.01 -4.34 -0.74
N ALA A 202 -0.41 -3.26 -1.41
CA ALA A 202 0.21 -1.95 -1.30
C ALA A 202 0.22 -1.43 0.14
N LEU A 203 -0.92 -1.53 0.83
CA LEU A 203 -1.07 -1.15 2.23
C LEU A 203 -0.17 -1.98 3.17
N MET A 204 -0.04 -3.29 2.92
CA MET A 204 0.85 -4.15 3.70
C MET A 204 2.32 -3.81 3.50
N ASP A 205 2.72 -3.42 2.28
CA ASP A 205 4.09 -3.00 1.98
C ASP A 205 4.42 -1.69 2.73
N ALA A 206 3.50 -0.71 2.72
CA ALA A 206 3.65 0.53 3.47
C ALA A 206 3.62 0.28 5.01
N GLY A 207 2.71 -0.57 5.48
CA GLY A 207 2.60 -0.99 6.88
C GLY A 207 3.88 -1.67 7.41
N ARG A 208 4.58 -2.45 6.58
CA ARG A 208 5.89 -3.03 6.96
C ARG A 208 6.94 -1.93 7.18
N ARG A 209 7.00 -0.91 6.31
CA ARG A 209 7.92 0.24 6.47
C ARG A 209 7.63 0.98 7.77
N LEU A 210 6.35 1.25 8.06
CA LEU A 210 5.91 1.85 9.33
C LEU A 210 6.28 1.00 10.55
N GLY A 211 6.00 -0.31 10.49
CA GLY A 211 6.27 -1.22 11.61
C GLY A 211 7.76 -1.30 11.95
N MET A 212 8.66 -1.15 10.96
CA MET A 212 10.11 -1.04 11.21
C MET A 212 10.47 0.26 11.94
N HIS A 213 9.90 1.38 11.51
CA HIS A 213 10.11 2.68 12.15
C HIS A 213 9.65 2.66 13.63
N ILE A 214 8.43 2.21 13.90
CA ILE A 214 7.89 2.16 15.28
C ILE A 214 8.73 1.22 16.17
N ARG A 215 9.18 0.07 15.65
CA ARG A 215 10.04 -0.84 16.41
C ARG A 215 11.39 -0.21 16.75
N ARG A 216 11.98 0.55 15.82
CA ARG A 216 13.21 1.29 16.06
C ARG A 216 12.99 2.34 17.14
N GLN A 217 11.96 3.18 17.00
CA GLN A 217 11.63 4.21 17.98
C GLN A 217 11.40 3.63 19.39
N ARG A 218 10.68 2.51 19.49
CA ARG A 218 10.44 1.84 20.78
C ARG A 218 11.72 1.28 21.38
N ARG A 219 12.60 0.69 20.55
CA ARG A 219 13.91 0.20 20.99
C ARG A 219 14.76 1.34 21.56
N ASP A 220 14.81 2.47 20.86
CA ASP A 220 15.59 3.64 21.27
C ASP A 220 15.02 4.23 22.58
N ALA A 221 13.69 4.30 22.71
CA ALA A 221 13.03 4.76 23.93
C ALA A 221 13.26 3.82 25.13
N ASP A 222 13.18 2.50 24.93
CA ASP A 222 13.44 1.51 25.98
C ASP A 222 14.92 1.52 26.39
N GLU A 223 15.83 1.72 25.45
CA GLU A 223 17.26 1.88 25.71
C GLU A 223 17.55 3.12 26.55
N HIS A 224 16.94 4.25 26.19
CA HIS A 224 17.06 5.51 26.91
C HIS A 224 16.50 5.42 28.34
N LYS A 225 15.33 4.79 28.52
CA LYS A 225 14.78 4.51 29.86
C LYS A 225 15.75 3.69 30.69
N LYS A 226 16.26 2.58 30.14
CA LYS A 226 17.24 1.73 30.84
C LYS A 226 18.49 2.52 31.22
N ARG A 227 19.00 3.38 30.34
CA ARG A 227 20.15 4.26 30.62
C ARG A 227 19.86 5.18 31.80
N SER A 228 18.74 5.90 31.76
CA SER A 228 18.34 6.82 32.81
C SER A 228 18.15 6.11 34.17
N TYR A 229 17.53 4.92 34.16
CA TYR A 229 17.40 4.11 35.37
C TYR A 229 18.75 3.70 35.94
N ILE A 230 19.66 3.14 35.14
CA ILE A 230 20.95 2.69 35.65
C ILE A 230 21.76 3.88 36.18
N GLN A 231 21.79 5.00 35.46
CA GLN A 231 22.50 6.21 35.90
C GLN A 231 21.99 6.73 37.25
N LYS A 232 20.69 6.64 37.51
CA LYS A 232 20.10 6.97 38.81
C LYS A 232 20.55 6.01 39.94
N TYR A 233 20.80 4.75 39.64
CA TYR A 233 21.21 3.73 40.63
C TYR A 233 22.72 3.63 40.84
N ILE A 234 23.55 4.07 39.89
CA ILE A 234 25.02 4.02 39.99
C ILE A 234 25.54 4.59 41.33
N PRO A 235 25.11 5.78 41.81
CA PRO A 235 25.59 6.32 43.08
C PRO A 235 25.23 5.45 44.28
N HIS A 236 24.04 4.84 44.26
CA HIS A 236 23.58 3.93 45.33
C HIS A 236 24.37 2.62 45.34
N ILE A 237 24.70 2.10 44.15
CA ILE A 237 25.56 0.91 44.01
C ILE A 237 26.97 1.24 44.52
N GLY A 238 27.50 2.43 44.22
CA GLY A 238 28.78 2.90 44.74
C GLY A 238 28.81 2.94 46.27
N ALA A 239 27.78 3.49 46.90
CA ALA A 239 27.65 3.50 48.37
C ALA A 239 27.55 2.08 48.97
N ALA A 240 26.77 1.19 48.37
CA ALA A 240 26.67 -0.20 48.84
C ALA A 240 28.00 -0.96 48.70
N LEU A 241 28.74 -0.75 47.60
CA LEU A 241 30.07 -1.32 47.40
C LEU A 241 31.08 -0.77 48.41
N GLN A 242 30.99 0.53 48.73
CA GLN A 242 31.78 1.15 49.79
C GLN A 242 31.57 0.46 51.13
N ASP A 243 30.32 0.21 51.51
CA ASP A 243 29.98 -0.45 52.78
C ASP A 243 30.46 -1.91 52.85
N ILE A 244 30.28 -2.67 51.77
CA ILE A 244 30.63 -4.10 51.72
C ILE A 244 32.13 -4.32 51.67
N LEU A 245 32.83 -3.57 50.81
CA LEU A 245 34.27 -3.74 50.57
C LEU A 245 35.13 -2.82 51.45
N LYS A 246 34.50 -1.97 52.27
CA LYS A 246 35.14 -0.96 53.14
C LYS A 246 36.08 -0.03 52.37
N LEU A 247 35.62 0.43 51.20
CA LEU A 247 36.36 1.36 50.35
C LEU A 247 36.44 2.75 50.98
N SER A 248 37.52 3.48 50.70
CA SER A 248 37.63 4.90 51.02
C SER A 248 36.78 5.76 50.05
N ASP A 249 36.45 6.99 50.44
CA ASP A 249 35.67 7.92 49.60
C ASP A 249 36.28 8.15 48.19
N PRO A 250 37.61 8.28 48.02
CA PRO A 250 38.23 8.38 46.70
C PRO A 250 38.03 7.12 45.85
N GLU A 251 38.16 5.94 46.46
CA GLU A 251 37.99 4.65 45.77
C GLU A 251 36.54 4.42 45.34
N ARG A 252 35.57 4.90 46.14
CA ARG A 252 34.15 4.92 45.74
C ARG A 252 33.95 5.75 44.48
N GLU A 253 34.52 6.95 44.44
CA GLU A 253 34.36 7.88 43.32
C GLU A 253 34.94 7.30 42.03
N THR A 254 36.15 6.70 42.10
CA THR A 254 36.74 5.95 40.99
C THR A 254 35.88 4.76 40.55
N THR A 255 35.25 4.06 41.49
CA THR A 255 34.35 2.92 41.18
C THR A 255 33.10 3.38 40.45
N VAL A 256 32.51 4.51 40.87
CA VAL A 256 31.34 5.13 40.23
C VAL A 256 31.68 5.62 38.81
N GLU A 257 32.83 6.25 38.63
CA GLU A 257 33.33 6.65 37.30
C GLU A 257 33.52 5.43 36.40
N THR A 258 34.16 4.37 36.91
CA THR A 258 34.38 3.14 36.14
C THR A 258 33.06 2.48 35.72
N LEU A 259 32.07 2.43 36.62
CA LEU A 259 30.74 1.89 36.30
C LEU A 259 30.01 2.74 35.25
N THR A 260 30.22 4.05 35.26
CA THR A 260 29.66 4.98 34.27
C THR A 260 30.31 4.77 32.91
N ASP A 261 31.64 4.70 32.86
CA ASP A 261 32.42 4.41 31.65
C ASP A 261 32.06 3.06 31.01
N VAL A 262 31.88 2.01 31.83
CA VAL A 262 31.48 0.67 31.35
C VAL A 262 30.07 0.71 30.76
N LEU A 263 29.16 1.47 31.35
CA LEU A 263 27.81 1.66 30.82
C LEU A 263 27.83 2.36 29.45
N GLU A 264 28.70 3.34 29.27
CA GLU A 264 28.85 4.05 27.99
C GLU A 264 29.50 3.16 26.91
N ARG A 265 30.63 2.50 27.24
CA ARG A 265 31.36 1.63 26.29
C ARG A 265 30.57 0.41 25.84
N SER A 266 29.85 -0.25 26.74
CA SER A 266 29.08 -1.47 26.40
C SER A 266 27.98 -1.20 25.38
N ARG A 267 27.54 0.05 25.22
CA ARG A 267 26.41 0.42 24.37
C ARG A 267 26.82 1.10 23.08
N ASP A 268 27.95 1.81 23.05
CA ASP A 268 28.53 2.32 21.79
C ASP A 268 28.94 1.18 20.84
N ALA A 269 29.31 0.00 21.37
CA ALA A 269 29.58 -1.19 20.57
C ALA A 269 28.33 -1.82 19.90
N THR A 270 27.12 -1.32 20.19
CA THR A 270 25.85 -1.88 19.68
C THR A 270 25.20 -1.00 18.60
N LYS A 271 25.80 0.15 18.25
CA LYS A 271 25.42 0.98 17.10
C LYS A 271 26.07 0.48 15.81
#